data_AF-A0AAW1VUB3-F1
#
_entry.id   AF-A0AAW1VUB3-F1
#
_cell.length_a   1.000
_cell.length_b   1.000
_cell.length_c   1.000
_cell.angle_alpha   90.00
_cell.angle_beta   90.00
_cell.angle_gamma   90.00
#
_symmetry.space_group_name_H-M   'P 1'
#
loop_
_entity.id
_entity.type
_entity.pdbx_description
1 polymer ?
#
loop_
_entity_poly.entity_id
_entity_poly.type
_entity_poly.pdbx_seq_one_letter_code
_entity_poly.pdbx_strand_id
1 'polypeptide(L)'
;MADEQLAVVGDTWCISRLHRVIKPEKALLCTKFLLDIKATIRRLHGVNTNFEDDHEDLIDILLAEDKWSANENGVTVELEHDDPYDVNVDAISQVLSHLQVPLQAHESLVDTILFRSYESARNCGSCVDLKILHMEISVDLYVV
;
A
#
# COMPACT_ATOMS: atom_id res chain seq x y z
N MET A 1 16.07 8.03 18.39
CA MET A 1 16.55 7.06 17.39
C MET A 1 16.50 7.78 16.07
N ALA A 2 17.58 7.77 15.28
CA ALA A 2 17.58 8.45 14.00
C ALA A 2 16.57 7.73 13.10
N ASP A 3 15.56 8.46 12.61
CA ASP A 3 14.71 7.96 11.54
C ASP A 3 15.61 7.76 10.32
N GLU A 4 15.91 6.51 9.98
CA GLU A 4 16.52 6.18 8.71
C GLU A 4 15.58 6.71 7.61
N GLN A 5 15.99 7.79 6.95
CA GLN A 5 15.26 8.35 5.82
C GLN A 5 15.48 7.44 4.63
N LEU A 6 14.65 6.40 4.52
CA LEU A 6 14.61 5.52 3.36
C LEU A 6 14.03 6.29 2.18
N ALA A 7 14.80 6.39 1.09
CA ALA A 7 14.35 7.01 -0.15
C ALA A 7 13.78 5.94 -1.08
N VAL A 8 12.60 6.17 -1.64
CA VAL A 8 12.00 5.27 -2.64
C VAL A 8 12.74 5.45 -3.96
N VAL A 9 13.19 4.35 -4.55
CA VAL A 9 13.87 4.31 -5.84
C VAL A 9 13.09 3.46 -6.84
N GLY A 10 13.04 3.90 -8.09
CA GLY A 10 12.31 3.20 -9.14
C GLY A 10 10.78 3.25 -8.97
N ASP A 11 10.10 2.29 -9.61
CA ASP A 11 8.65 2.24 -9.63
C ASP A 11 8.07 1.62 -8.35
N THR A 12 7.01 2.25 -7.82
CA THR A 12 6.20 1.69 -6.74
C THR A 12 5.00 0.96 -7.32
N TRP A 13 4.79 -0.29 -6.91
CA TRP A 13 3.71 -1.11 -7.41
C TRP A 13 2.62 -1.24 -6.37
N CYS A 14 1.39 -0.86 -6.73
CA CYS A 14 0.22 -1.02 -5.86
C CYS A 14 -0.90 -1.75 -6.61
N ILE A 15 -1.09 -3.02 -6.28
CA ILE A 15 -2.06 -3.89 -6.94
C ILE A 15 -3.21 -4.14 -5.97
N SER A 16 -4.43 -3.90 -6.44
CA SER A 16 -5.66 -4.17 -5.69
C SER A 16 -6.48 -5.27 -6.36
N ARG A 17 -7.01 -6.20 -5.58
CA ARG A 17 -7.88 -7.29 -6.03
C ARG A 17 -9.08 -7.44 -5.10
N LEU A 18 -10.28 -7.43 -5.66
CA LEU A 18 -11.48 -7.79 -4.92
C LEU A 18 -11.46 -9.31 -4.66
N HIS A 19 -11.33 -9.70 -3.39
CA HIS A 19 -11.23 -11.08 -2.99
C HIS A 19 -12.61 -11.70 -2.75
N ARG A 20 -13.48 -10.99 -2.03
CA ARG A 20 -14.84 -11.47 -1.74
C ARG A 20 -15.81 -10.31 -1.51
N VAL A 21 -17.07 -10.54 -1.87
CA VAL A 21 -18.21 -9.69 -1.48
C VAL A 21 -19.01 -10.44 -0.42
N ILE A 22 -19.12 -9.86 0.78
CA ILE A 22 -19.82 -10.47 1.90
C ILE A 22 -21.14 -9.73 2.09
N LYS A 23 -22.24 -10.50 2.07
CA LYS A 23 -23.55 -10.00 2.50
C LYS A 23 -23.68 -10.20 4.01
N PRO A 24 -23.77 -9.13 4.79
CA PRO A 24 -23.89 -9.22 6.24
C PRO A 24 -25.26 -9.81 6.63
N GLU A 25 -25.29 -10.61 7.70
CA GLU A 25 -26.55 -11.15 8.24
C GLU A 25 -27.42 -10.06 8.90
N LYS A 26 -26.78 -8.98 9.36
CA LYS A 26 -27.44 -7.80 9.93
C LYS A 26 -27.37 -6.65 8.94
N ALA A 27 -28.38 -5.78 8.98
CA ALA A 27 -28.33 -4.52 8.24
C ALA A 27 -27.09 -3.72 8.67
N LEU A 28 -26.25 -3.36 7.70
CA LEU A 28 -25.20 -2.38 7.92
C LEU A 28 -25.79 -0.97 7.86
N LEU A 29 -25.05 0.00 8.38
CA LEU A 29 -25.37 1.43 8.20
C LEU A 29 -24.86 1.94 6.84
N CYS A 30 -23.71 1.42 6.40
CA CYS A 30 -23.02 1.79 5.17
C CYS A 30 -22.29 0.57 4.57
N THR A 31 -21.77 0.71 3.35
CA THR A 31 -20.86 -0.29 2.77
C THR A 31 -19.53 -0.21 3.50
N LYS A 32 -18.91 -1.36 3.79
CA LYS A 32 -17.61 -1.42 4.45
C LYS A 32 -16.55 -1.99 3.52
N PHE A 33 -15.33 -1.49 3.65
CA PHE A 33 -14.16 -2.03 3.00
C PHE A 33 -13.32 -2.77 4.03
N LEU A 34 -13.05 -4.05 3.78
CA LEU A 34 -12.08 -4.82 4.53
C LEU A 34 -10.84 -4.97 3.65
N LEU A 35 -9.77 -4.26 4.00
CA LEU A 35 -8.57 -4.13 3.20
C LEU A 35 -7.43 -4.94 3.83
N ASP A 36 -7.01 -6.02 3.18
CA ASP A 36 -5.80 -6.77 3.52
C ASP A 36 -4.61 -6.14 2.81
N ILE A 37 -3.87 -5.27 3.50
CA ILE A 37 -2.72 -4.56 2.93
C ILE A 37 -1.45 -5.34 3.26
N LYS A 38 -0.75 -5.77 2.23
CA LYS A 38 0.57 -6.41 2.29
C LYS A 38 1.59 -5.50 1.64
N ALA A 39 2.69 -5.20 2.35
CA ALA A 39 3.80 -4.42 1.84
C ALA A 39 5.06 -5.29 1.78
N THR A 40 5.70 -5.30 0.61
CA THR A 40 7.01 -5.87 0.36
C THR A 40 7.99 -4.72 0.16
N ILE A 41 8.89 -4.54 1.13
CA ILE A 41 9.90 -3.48 1.11
C ILE A 41 11.24 -4.10 0.77
N ARG A 42 11.76 -3.77 -0.41
CA ARG A 42 13.04 -4.24 -0.91
C ARG A 42 14.10 -3.21 -0.58
N ARG A 43 15.05 -3.55 0.29
CA ARG A 43 16.14 -2.68 0.75
C ARG A 43 17.46 -3.10 0.12
N LEU A 44 18.18 -2.14 -0.44
CA LEU A 44 19.52 -2.38 -0.98
C LEU A 44 20.53 -2.57 0.16
N HIS A 45 21.30 -3.66 0.13
CA HIS A 45 22.32 -3.96 1.13
C HIS A 45 23.74 -3.74 0.58
N GLY A 46 24.65 -3.34 1.47
CA GLY A 46 26.09 -3.38 1.19
C GLY A 46 26.63 -2.23 0.35
N VAL A 47 25.91 -1.11 0.26
CA VAL A 47 26.34 0.06 -0.51
C VAL A 47 26.58 1.23 0.42
N ASN A 48 27.84 1.63 0.56
CA ASN A 48 28.19 2.89 1.23
C ASN A 48 27.62 4.03 0.37
N THR A 49 26.66 4.78 0.91
CA THR A 49 25.93 5.87 0.24
C THR A 49 26.77 7.12 -0.07
N ASN A 50 28.09 6.99 -0.11
CA ASN A 50 29.00 8.03 -0.62
C ASN A 50 29.14 7.89 -2.15
N PHE A 51 28.02 7.94 -2.87
CA PHE A 51 28.05 8.04 -4.33
C PHE A 51 28.36 9.47 -4.74
N GLU A 52 29.63 9.84 -4.62
CA GLU A 52 30.18 10.94 -5.40
C GLU A 52 30.56 10.35 -6.77
N ASP A 53 29.73 10.64 -7.78
CA ASP A 53 30.11 10.84 -9.19
C ASP A 53 30.04 9.72 -10.25
N ASP A 54 29.71 8.46 -9.96
CA ASP A 54 29.57 7.42 -11.02
C ASP A 54 28.14 6.84 -11.15
N HIS A 55 27.38 7.41 -12.10
CA HIS A 55 25.99 7.02 -12.40
C HIS A 55 25.85 5.62 -13.06
N GLU A 56 26.87 5.13 -13.77
CA GLU A 56 26.83 3.80 -14.41
C GLU A 56 26.89 2.67 -13.37
N ASP A 57 27.75 2.81 -12.37
CA ASP A 57 27.89 1.83 -11.28
C ASP A 57 26.61 1.71 -10.43
N LEU A 58 25.88 2.81 -10.25
CA LEU A 58 24.60 2.80 -9.52
C LEU A 58 23.53 1.99 -10.25
N ILE A 59 23.45 2.10 -11.57
CA ILE A 59 22.47 1.34 -12.37
C ILE A 59 22.77 -0.16 -12.30
N ASP A 60 24.04 -0.54 -12.44
CA ASP A 60 24.46 -1.95 -12.34
C ASP A 60 24.21 -2.54 -10.95
N ILE A 61 24.34 -1.72 -9.90
CA ILE A 61 24.00 -2.12 -8.52
C ILE A 61 22.49 -2.28 -8.33
N LEU A 62 21.67 -1.37 -8.86
CA LEU A 62 20.21 -1.45 -8.75
C LEU A 62 19.64 -2.68 -9.49
N LEU A 63 20.28 -3.10 -10.57
CA LEU A 63 19.90 -4.29 -11.35
C LEU A 63 20.37 -5.61 -10.73
N ALA A 64 21.23 -5.59 -9.70
CA ALA A 64 21.74 -6.78 -9.05
C ALA A 64 20.74 -7.33 -8.02
N GLU A 65 19.92 -8.31 -8.43
CA GLU A 65 18.87 -8.92 -7.60
C GLU A 65 19.39 -9.49 -6.25
N ASP A 66 20.64 -9.94 -6.19
CA ASP A 66 21.28 -10.52 -5.00
C ASP A 66 21.61 -9.50 -3.91
N LYS A 67 21.55 -8.20 -4.23
CA LYS A 67 21.80 -7.12 -3.28
C LYS A 67 20.55 -6.58 -2.60
N TRP A 68 19.37 -7.08 -2.97
CA TRP A 68 18.09 -6.66 -2.39
C TRP A 68 17.62 -7.63 -1.31
N SER A 69 17.30 -7.08 -0.15
CA SER A 69 16.62 -7.81 0.93
C SER A 69 15.15 -7.42 0.97
N ALA A 70 14.24 -8.39 1.00
CA ALA A 70 12.81 -8.13 1.08
C ALA A 70 12.31 -8.30 2.52
N ASN A 71 11.60 -7.29 3.02
CA ASN A 71 10.83 -7.36 4.26
C ASN A 71 9.33 -7.33 3.91
N GLU A 72 8.62 -8.40 4.26
CA GLU A 72 7.19 -8.55 3.98
C GLU A 72 6.40 -8.42 5.27
N ASN A 73 5.50 -7.43 5.31
CA ASN A 73 4.57 -7.23 6.42
C ASN A 73 3.16 -7.06 5.88
N GLY A 74 2.15 -7.42 6.68
CA GLY A 74 0.77 -7.24 6.29
C GLY A 74 -0.14 -6.96 7.47
N VAL A 75 -1.19 -6.19 7.21
CA VAL A 75 -2.23 -5.84 8.18
C VAL A 75 -3.57 -5.72 7.49
N THR A 76 -4.63 -6.07 8.21
CA THR A 76 -6.00 -5.88 7.77
C THR A 76 -6.57 -4.63 8.43
N VAL A 77 -7.19 -3.76 7.63
CA VAL A 77 -7.89 -2.56 8.11
C VAL A 77 -9.33 -2.54 7.61
N GLU A 78 -10.24 -2.10 8.46
CA GLU A 78 -11.64 -1.89 8.11
C GLU A 78 -11.91 -0.40 7.95
N LEU A 79 -12.54 -0.01 6.84
CA LEU A 79 -12.92 1.37 6.54
C LEU A 79 -14.41 1.44 6.17
N GLU A 80 -15.04 2.58 6.44
CA GLU A 80 -16.43 2.82 6.04
C GLU A 80 -16.49 3.63 4.75
N HIS A 81 -17.41 3.26 3.85
CA HIS A 81 -17.55 3.93 2.55
C HIS A 81 -17.99 5.39 2.68
N ASP A 82 -18.82 5.67 3.69
CA ASP A 82 -19.41 6.99 3.93
C ASP A 82 -18.52 7.87 4.83
N ASP A 83 -17.39 7.35 5.31
CA ASP A 83 -16.45 8.16 6.08
C ASP A 83 -15.87 9.29 5.22
N PRO A 84 -15.57 10.45 5.83
CA PRO A 84 -14.88 11.53 5.14
C PRO A 84 -13.58 11.04 4.49
N TYR A 85 -13.27 11.55 3.30
CA TYR A 85 -12.05 11.18 2.57
C TYR A 85 -10.80 11.26 3.45
N ASP A 86 -10.65 12.35 4.20
CA ASP A 86 -9.51 12.59 5.10
C ASP A 86 -9.36 11.52 6.19
N VAL A 87 -10.47 11.01 6.73
CA VAL A 87 -10.44 9.95 7.75
C VAL A 87 -9.90 8.64 7.18
N ASN A 88 -10.37 8.29 5.98
CA ASN A 88 -9.91 7.10 5.27
C ASN A 88 -8.44 7.23 4.82
N VAL A 89 -8.02 8.43 4.40
CA VAL A 89 -6.62 8.76 4.09
C VAL A 89 -5.72 8.55 5.30
N ASP A 90 -6.10 9.12 6.45
CA ASP A 90 -5.33 9.02 7.69
C ASP A 90 -5.21 7.57 8.16
N ALA A 91 -6.30 6.80 8.10
CA ALA A 91 -6.31 5.39 8.49
C ALA A 91 -5.36 4.54 7.63
N ILE A 92 -5.39 4.72 6.30
CA ILE A 92 -4.49 3.99 5.39
C ILE A 92 -3.05 4.45 5.58
N SER A 93 -2.80 5.76 5.73
CA SER A 93 -1.46 6.30 5.96
C SER A 93 -0.83 5.79 7.25
N GLN A 94 -1.62 5.64 8.33
CA GLN A 94 -1.16 5.02 9.57
C GLN A 94 -0.82 3.53 9.38
N VAL A 95 -1.62 2.80 8.61
CA VAL A 95 -1.34 1.41 8.25
C VAL A 95 -0.04 1.30 7.46
N LEU A 96 0.16 2.12 6.43
CA LEU A 96 1.40 2.15 5.64
C LEU A 96 2.61 2.47 6.53
N SER A 97 2.47 3.41 7.47
CA SER A 97 3.51 3.73 8.46
C SER A 97 3.85 2.51 9.32
N HIS A 98 2.84 1.78 9.80
CA HIS A 98 3.03 0.57 10.60
C HIS A 98 3.73 -0.55 9.82
N LEU A 99 3.46 -0.63 8.51
CA LEU A 99 4.12 -1.54 7.59
C LEU A 99 5.54 -1.08 7.17
N GLN A 100 6.03 0.03 7.74
CA GLN A 100 7.33 0.65 7.44
C GLN A 100 7.46 1.19 6.01
N VAL A 101 6.35 1.48 5.34
CA VAL A 101 6.36 2.13 4.03
C VAL A 101 6.88 3.56 4.20
N PRO A 102 7.77 4.06 3.31
CA PRO A 102 8.26 5.43 3.41
C PRO A 102 7.16 6.47 3.18
N LEU A 103 7.14 7.51 4.00
CA LEU A 103 6.15 8.60 3.95
C LEU A 103 6.03 9.25 2.56
N GLN A 104 7.13 9.30 1.80
CA GLN A 104 7.17 9.84 0.44
C GLN A 104 6.23 9.11 -0.54
N ALA A 105 5.94 7.83 -0.31
CA ALA A 105 5.04 7.03 -1.14
C ALA A 105 3.59 7.04 -0.64
N HIS A 106 3.28 7.63 0.52
CA HIS A 106 1.97 7.48 1.14
C HIS A 106 0.86 8.08 0.29
N GLU A 107 1.03 9.33 -0.17
CA GLU A 107 0.00 10.05 -0.91
C GLU A 107 -0.46 9.25 -2.15
N SER A 108 0.48 8.82 -2.98
CA SER A 108 0.17 8.07 -4.21
C SER A 108 -0.43 6.69 -3.93
N LEU A 109 0.03 6.00 -2.88
CA LEU A 109 -0.50 4.69 -2.48
C LEU A 109 -1.91 4.81 -1.91
N VAL A 110 -2.15 5.77 -1.02
CA VAL A 110 -3.46 6.01 -0.41
C VAL A 110 -4.49 6.34 -1.49
N ASP A 111 -4.16 7.27 -2.39
CA ASP A 111 -5.05 7.65 -3.50
C ASP A 111 -5.38 6.43 -4.39
N THR A 112 -4.37 5.60 -4.70
CA THR A 112 -4.57 4.39 -5.50
C THR A 112 -5.47 3.39 -4.78
N ILE A 113 -5.24 3.15 -3.49
CA ILE A 113 -6.02 2.22 -2.67
C ILE A 113 -7.48 2.67 -2.59
N LEU A 114 -7.71 3.94 -2.29
CA LEU A 114 -9.06 4.50 -2.20
C LEU A 114 -9.76 4.45 -3.55
N PHE A 115 -9.11 4.93 -4.61
CA PHE A 115 -9.67 4.89 -5.96
C PHE A 115 -10.12 3.49 -6.36
N ARG A 116 -9.27 2.47 -6.16
CA ARG A 116 -9.58 1.06 -6.47
C ARG A 116 -10.71 0.49 -5.61
N SER A 117 -10.76 0.89 -4.34
CA SER A 117 -11.82 0.48 -3.41
C SER A 117 -13.17 1.05 -3.84
N TYR A 118 -13.22 2.35 -4.16
CA TYR A 118 -14.43 3.01 -4.67
C TYR A 118 -14.86 2.47 -6.03
N GLU A 119 -13.92 2.21 -6.94
CA GLU A 119 -14.18 1.57 -8.23
C GLU A 119 -14.82 0.18 -8.02
N SER A 120 -14.28 -0.62 -7.10
CA SER A 120 -14.82 -1.95 -6.77
C SER A 120 -16.23 -1.88 -6.19
N ALA A 121 -16.50 -0.89 -5.33
CA ALA A 121 -17.85 -0.65 -4.81
C ALA A 121 -18.85 -0.31 -5.92
N ARG A 122 -18.47 0.57 -6.86
CA ARG A 122 -19.31 0.94 -8.01
C ARG A 122 -19.59 -0.24 -8.94
N ASN A 123 -18.57 -1.07 -9.19
CA ASN A 123 -18.67 -2.22 -10.10
C ASN A 123 -19.43 -3.42 -9.49
N CYS A 124 -19.56 -3.48 -8.16
CA CYS A 124 -20.22 -4.60 -7.47
C CYS A 124 -21.75 -4.68 -7.59
N GLY A 125 -22.40 -3.75 -8.29
CA GLY A 125 -23.81 -3.84 -8.72
C GLY A 125 -24.85 -3.80 -7.59
N SER A 126 -25.87 -2.94 -7.78
CA SER A 126 -26.97 -2.62 -6.86
C SER A 126 -26.53 -2.08 -5.50
N CYS A 127 -26.58 -0.75 -5.34
CA CYS A 127 -26.42 -0.02 -4.08
C CYS A 127 -27.54 -0.30 -3.06
N VAL A 128 -28.46 -1.23 -3.34
CA VAL A 128 -29.63 -1.50 -2.50
C VAL A 128 -29.26 -2.38 -1.31
N ASP A 129 -28.28 -3.27 -1.47
CA ASP A 129 -27.76 -4.09 -0.37
C ASP A 129 -26.42 -3.52 0.07
N LEU A 130 -26.32 -3.07 1.32
CA LEU A 130 -25.05 -2.71 1.95
C LEU A 130 -24.21 -3.97 2.15
N LYS A 131 -22.94 -3.93 1.75
CA LYS A 131 -22.05 -5.10 1.69
C LYS A 131 -20.73 -4.80 2.39
N ILE A 132 -19.98 -5.85 2.70
CA ILE A 132 -18.56 -5.75 3.05
C ILE A 132 -17.76 -6.21 1.83
N LEU A 133 -16.92 -5.33 1.32
CA LEU A 133 -16.02 -5.60 0.20
C LEU A 133 -14.66 -5.97 0.77
N HIS A 134 -14.31 -7.25 0.67
CA HIS A 134 -13.02 -7.76 1.09
C HIS A 134 -12.04 -7.68 -0.06
N MET A 135 -11.00 -6.87 0.11
CA MET A 135 -10.03 -6.56 -0.92
C MET A 135 -8.62 -6.87 -0.41
N GLU A 136 -7.81 -7.44 -1.29
CA GLU A 136 -6.38 -7.62 -1.07
C GLU A 136 -5.63 -6.49 -1.79
N ILE A 137 -4.68 -5.88 -1.09
CA ILE A 137 -3.81 -4.83 -1.58
C ILE A 137 -2.38 -5.30 -1.40
N SER A 138 -1.62 -5.34 -2.49
CA SER A 138 -0.20 -5.67 -2.49
C SER A 138 0.59 -4.44 -2.92
N VAL A 139 1.47 -3.99 -2.04
CA VAL A 139 2.39 -2.90 -2.27
C VAL A 139 3.80 -3.48 -2.37
N ASP A 140 4.52 -3.20 -3.45
CA ASP A 140 5.94 -3.57 -3.63
C ASP A 140 6.74 -2.31 -3.93
N LEU A 141 7.80 -2.09 -3.15
CA LEU A 141 8.61 -0.87 -3.21
C LEU A 141 10.09 -1.14 -2.96
N TYR A 142 10.93 -0.40 -3.65
CA TYR A 142 12.38 -0.45 -3.53
C TYR A 142 12.88 0.80 -2.82
N VAL A 143 13.76 0.61 -1.83
CA VAL A 143 14.31 1.71 -1.00
C VAL A 143 15.81 1.60 -0.80
N VAL A 144 16.46 2.76 -0.66
CA VAL A 144 17.88 2.93 -0.34
C VAL A 144 18.08 3.88 0.84
#